data_AF-A0A316B9M1-F1
#
_entry.id   AF-A0A316B9M1-F1
#
_cell.length_a   1.000
_cell.length_b   1.000
_cell.length_c   1.000
_cell.angle_alpha   90.00
_cell.angle_beta   90.00
_cell.angle_gamma   90.00
#
_symmetry.space_group_name_H-M   'P 1'
#
loop_
_entity.id
_entity.type
_entity.pdbx_description
1 polymer ?
#
loop_
_entity_poly.entity_id
_entity_poly.type
_entity_poly.pdbx_seq_one_letter_code
_entity_poly.pdbx_strand_id
1 'polypeptide(L)'
;MKKWYDEEYEFTVEVTGFLHGDKTENYCRNGEEIGDKYTCTYGCPVNQDGCGICSKTMMMLYPLMEAVRSGGDLENVGGDSKYSKTVVCPDGCVVFKLTAKPLGNENFYKGNFWSYPDETV
;
A
#
# COMPACT_ATOMS: atom_id res chain seq x y z
N MET A 1 -13.68 -11.43 8.73
CA MET A 1 -14.61 -10.34 8.33
C MET A 1 -15.53 -10.86 7.23
N LYS A 2 -16.79 -10.40 7.17
CA LYS A 2 -17.65 -10.60 6.00
C LYS A 2 -17.37 -9.47 5.01
N LYS A 3 -16.50 -9.72 4.01
CA LYS A 3 -16.21 -8.73 2.97
C LYS A 3 -17.47 -8.55 2.10
N TRP A 4 -17.90 -7.32 1.91
CA TRP A 4 -19.17 -6.98 1.24
C TRP A 4 -18.98 -6.06 0.02
N TYR A 5 -17.82 -5.41 -0.07
CA TYR A 5 -17.43 -4.54 -1.17
C TYR A 5 -16.16 -5.06 -1.82
N ASP A 6 -16.13 -4.99 -3.16
CA ASP A 6 -14.99 -5.37 -3.99
C ASP A 6 -14.21 -4.12 -4.39
N GLU A 7 -13.01 -4.00 -3.83
CA GLU A 7 -12.12 -2.85 -4.02
C GLU A 7 -11.70 -2.67 -5.49
N GLU A 8 -11.46 -1.43 -5.90
CA GLU A 8 -11.11 -1.08 -7.28
C GLU A 8 -9.65 -1.39 -7.62
N TYR A 9 -8.81 -1.55 -6.60
CA TYR A 9 -7.38 -1.77 -6.74
C TYR A 9 -6.87 -2.86 -5.81
N GLU A 10 -5.90 -3.61 -6.33
CA GLU A 10 -4.96 -4.41 -5.55
C GLU A 10 -3.63 -3.66 -5.48
N PHE A 11 -3.02 -3.65 -4.30
CA PHE A 11 -1.71 -3.04 -4.07
C PHE A 11 -0.71 -4.15 -3.74
N THR A 12 0.44 -4.08 -4.39
CA THR A 12 1.63 -4.87 -4.04
C THR A 12 2.70 -3.94 -3.51
N VAL A 13 3.33 -4.33 -2.41
CA VAL A 13 4.51 -3.67 -1.85
C VAL A 13 5.64 -4.67 -1.85
N GLU A 14 6.69 -4.39 -2.62
CA GLU A 14 7.84 -5.27 -2.76
C GLU A 14 9.08 -4.62 -2.17
N VAL A 15 9.85 -5.36 -1.37
CA VAL A 15 11.17 -4.93 -0.93
C VAL A 15 12.15 -5.08 -2.10
N THR A 16 12.76 -3.96 -2.50
CA THR A 16 13.64 -3.91 -3.67
C THR A 16 15.10 -3.67 -3.32
N GLY A 17 15.38 -3.30 -2.08
CA GLY A 17 16.73 -3.04 -1.62
C GLY A 17 16.78 -2.44 -0.23
N PHE A 18 17.99 -2.13 0.22
CA PHE A 18 18.27 -1.42 1.44
C PHE A 18 18.89 -0.07 1.10
N LEU A 19 18.55 0.97 1.86
CA LEU A 19 19.16 2.29 1.64
C LEU A 19 20.64 2.29 2.04
N HIS A 20 20.97 1.49 3.06
CA HIS A 20 22.30 1.38 3.63
C HIS A 20 22.68 -0.09 3.82
N GLY A 21 23.83 -0.49 3.28
CA GLY A 21 24.36 -1.84 3.44
C GLY A 21 23.60 -2.90 2.63
N ASP A 22 23.69 -4.15 3.10
CA ASP A 22 23.26 -5.36 2.40
C ASP A 22 22.43 -6.31 3.28
N LYS A 23 22.03 -5.88 4.48
CA LYS A 23 21.31 -6.72 5.45
C LYS A 23 20.38 -5.91 6.37
N THR A 24 19.49 -6.60 7.07
CA THR A 24 18.49 -5.96 7.93
C THR A 24 18.69 -6.14 9.43
N GLU A 25 19.52 -7.10 9.87
CA GLU A 25 19.67 -7.38 11.29
C GLU A 25 20.26 -6.17 12.03
N ASN A 26 19.59 -5.79 13.12
CA ASN A 26 19.84 -4.59 13.93
C ASN A 26 19.39 -3.25 13.31
N TYR A 27 18.79 -3.26 12.11
CA TYR A 27 18.33 -2.05 11.42
C TYR A 27 16.82 -2.07 11.12
N CYS A 28 16.25 -3.21 10.72
CA CYS A 28 14.82 -3.38 10.52
C CYS A 28 14.24 -4.36 11.54
N ARG A 29 13.35 -3.88 12.42
CA ARG A 29 12.69 -4.75 13.42
C ARG A 29 11.73 -5.77 12.79
N ASN A 30 11.26 -5.51 11.57
CA ASN A 30 10.38 -6.43 10.85
C ASN A 30 11.18 -7.50 10.07
N GLY A 31 12.51 -7.35 9.95
CA GLY A 31 13.36 -8.31 9.23
C GLY A 31 13.03 -8.44 7.74
N GLU A 32 12.67 -7.33 7.10
CA GLU A 32 12.30 -7.27 5.67
C GLU A 32 13.46 -7.68 4.76
N GLU A 33 13.29 -8.66 3.89
CA GLU A 33 14.33 -9.10 2.97
C GLU A 33 14.00 -8.74 1.52
N ILE A 34 15.04 -8.57 0.68
CA ILE A 34 14.84 -8.26 -0.74
C ILE A 34 14.02 -9.38 -1.40
N GLY A 35 12.93 -8.99 -2.07
CA GLY A 35 11.98 -9.93 -2.67
C GLY A 35 10.76 -10.23 -1.78
N ASP A 36 10.73 -9.79 -0.52
CA ASP A 36 9.52 -9.84 0.29
C ASP A 36 8.40 -9.04 -0.38
N LYS A 37 7.21 -9.64 -0.38
CA LYS A 37 6.02 -9.09 -1.04
C LYS A 37 4.83 -9.10 -0.10
N TYR A 38 4.22 -7.94 0.00
CA TYR A 38 2.98 -7.72 0.71
C TYR A 38 1.88 -7.37 -0.28
N THR A 39 0.68 -7.86 -0.03
CA THR A 39 -0.48 -7.52 -0.85
C THR A 39 -1.61 -7.02 0.02
N CYS A 40 -2.39 -6.06 -0.50
CA CYS A 40 -3.68 -5.72 0.07
C CYS A 40 -4.63 -5.18 -0.99
N THR A 41 -5.89 -5.08 -0.58
CA THR A 41 -6.89 -4.27 -1.27
C THR A 41 -7.19 -3.06 -0.42
N TYR A 42 -8.00 -3.16 0.65
CA TYR A 42 -8.24 -2.06 1.61
C TYR A 42 -7.43 -2.14 2.90
N GLY A 43 -7.30 -3.34 3.47
CA GLY A 43 -6.59 -3.56 4.74
C GLY A 43 -5.11 -3.26 4.66
N CYS A 44 -4.43 -3.34 5.81
CA CYS A 44 -2.97 -3.23 5.83
C CYS A 44 -2.33 -4.36 4.99
N PRO A 45 -1.26 -4.08 4.21
CA PRO A 45 -0.51 -5.09 3.48
C PRO A 45 -0.01 -6.21 4.38
N VAL A 46 -0.22 -7.45 3.94
CA VAL A 46 0.29 -8.66 4.58
C VAL A 46 1.05 -9.50 3.56
N ASN A 47 2.11 -10.19 4.01
CA ASN A 47 2.83 -11.15 3.18
C ASN A 47 2.10 -12.50 3.14
N GLN A 48 2.69 -13.48 2.47
CA GLN A 48 2.11 -14.83 2.30
C GLN A 48 1.92 -15.58 3.63
N ASP A 49 2.71 -15.27 4.65
CA ASP A 49 2.63 -15.86 5.98
C ASP A 49 1.64 -15.10 6.90
N GLY A 50 1.00 -14.05 6.39
CA GLY A 50 0.09 -13.19 7.15
C GLY A 50 0.79 -12.17 8.04
N CYS A 51 2.11 -11.99 7.93
CA CYS A 51 2.85 -10.95 8.63
C CYS A 51 2.58 -9.59 7.97
N GLY A 52 2.21 -8.61 8.79
CA GLY A 52 1.92 -7.25 8.32
C GLY A 52 3.17 -6.43 8.06
N ILE A 53 3.05 -5.47 7.15
CA ILE A 53 4.05 -4.42 6.98
C ILE A 53 4.13 -3.54 8.24
N CYS A 54 5.32 -3.02 8.56
CA CYS A 54 5.45 -2.21 9.78
C CYS A 54 4.63 -0.91 9.71
N SER A 55 4.10 -0.50 10.88
CA SER A 55 3.21 0.66 10.98
C SER A 55 3.83 1.97 10.54
N LYS A 56 5.16 2.12 10.68
CA LYS A 56 5.88 3.31 10.20
C LYS A 56 5.83 3.43 8.68
N THR A 57 6.15 2.36 7.97
CA THR A 57 6.07 2.34 6.50
C THR A 57 4.63 2.58 6.03
N MET A 58 3.64 2.08 6.77
CA MET A 58 2.23 2.32 6.45
C MET A 58 1.86 3.81 6.44
N MET A 59 2.50 4.66 7.26
CA MET A 59 2.28 6.12 7.22
C MET A 59 2.65 6.75 5.87
N MET A 60 3.60 6.15 5.14
CA MET A 60 3.97 6.56 3.79
C MET A 60 3.06 5.94 2.74
N LEU A 61 2.70 4.67 2.90
CA LEU A 61 1.94 3.91 1.90
C LEU A 61 0.47 4.31 1.85
N TYR A 62 -0.17 4.55 2.99
CA TYR A 62 -1.59 4.87 3.06
C TYR A 62 -1.97 6.07 2.18
N PRO A 63 -1.34 7.26 2.29
CA PRO A 63 -1.70 8.40 1.45
C PRO A 63 -1.46 8.14 -0.05
N LEU A 64 -0.46 7.31 -0.41
CA LEU A 64 -0.22 6.95 -1.81
C LEU A 64 -1.32 6.02 -2.35
N MET A 65 -1.77 5.06 -1.54
CA MET A 65 -2.88 4.18 -1.91
C MET A 65 -4.19 4.98 -2.04
N GLU A 66 -4.46 5.90 -1.12
CA GLU A 66 -5.62 6.81 -1.21
C GLU A 66 -5.55 7.73 -2.44
N ALA A 67 -4.36 8.22 -2.79
CA ALA A 67 -4.17 9.00 -4.02
C ALA A 67 -4.58 8.18 -5.26
N VAL A 68 -4.20 6.91 -5.33
CA VAL A 68 -4.63 6.01 -6.43
C VAL A 68 -6.15 5.76 -6.38
N ARG A 69 -6.71 5.45 -5.21
CA ARG A 69 -8.16 5.20 -5.05
C ARG A 69 -9.01 6.41 -5.44
N SER A 70 -8.51 7.63 -5.23
CA SER A 70 -9.17 8.85 -5.67
C SER A 70 -9.16 9.06 -7.20
N GLY A 71 -8.57 8.13 -7.95
CA GLY A 71 -8.40 8.22 -9.41
C GLY A 71 -7.18 9.06 -9.81
N GLY A 72 -6.27 9.32 -8.88
CA GLY A 72 -5.07 10.09 -9.09
C GLY A 72 -3.99 9.37 -9.89
N ASP A 73 -2.85 10.04 -10.01
CA ASP A 73 -1.67 9.60 -10.74
C ASP A 73 -0.45 9.78 -9.84
N LEU A 74 0.28 8.70 -9.55
CA LEU A 74 1.41 8.73 -8.65
C LEU A 74 2.60 9.54 -9.19
N GLU A 75 2.70 9.79 -10.50
CA GLU A 75 3.75 10.66 -11.07
C GLU A 75 3.66 12.08 -10.52
N ASN A 76 2.45 12.55 -10.18
CA ASN A 76 2.23 13.87 -9.56
C ASN A 76 2.80 13.97 -8.13
N VAL A 77 3.15 12.84 -7.52
CA VAL A 77 3.82 12.78 -6.21
C VAL A 77 5.19 12.12 -6.33
N GLY A 78 5.79 12.12 -7.53
CA GLY A 78 7.12 11.56 -7.80
C GLY A 78 7.15 10.03 -7.90
N GLY A 79 6.07 9.44 -8.42
CA GLY A 79 6.00 8.02 -8.77
C GLY A 79 6.86 7.66 -9.97
N ASP A 80 7.18 6.37 -10.09
CA ASP A 80 7.91 5.81 -11.23
C ASP A 80 6.99 5.64 -12.45
N SER A 81 5.67 5.60 -12.21
CA SER A 81 4.60 5.63 -13.21
C SER A 81 3.29 6.02 -12.52
N LYS A 82 2.23 6.21 -13.30
CA LYS A 82 0.87 6.41 -12.78
C LYS A 82 0.47 5.51 -11.62
N TYR A 83 0.88 4.25 -11.65
CA TYR A 83 0.49 3.23 -10.66
C TYR A 83 1.66 2.65 -9.88
N SER A 84 2.84 3.25 -9.91
CA SER A 84 3.97 2.75 -9.11
C SER A 84 4.79 3.87 -8.49
N LYS A 85 5.29 3.63 -7.27
CA LYS A 85 6.20 4.55 -6.61
C LYS A 85 7.16 3.79 -5.69
N THR A 86 8.44 4.12 -5.81
CA THR A 86 9.49 3.68 -4.89
C THR A 86 9.56 4.62 -3.70
N VAL A 87 9.60 4.06 -2.49
CA VAL A 87 9.66 4.78 -1.22
C VAL A 87 10.69 4.16 -0.31
N VAL A 88 11.35 4.98 0.50
CA VAL A 88 12.18 4.51 1.60
C VAL A 88 11.34 4.53 2.87
N CYS A 89 11.48 3.52 3.73
CA CYS A 89 10.82 3.53 5.03
C CYS A 89 11.25 4.75 5.87
N PRO A 90 10.41 5.22 6.81
CA PRO A 90 10.75 6.40 7.62
C PRO A 90 12.03 6.25 8.46
N ASP A 91 12.44 5.03 8.77
CA ASP A 91 13.68 4.76 9.51
C ASP A 91 14.92 4.77 8.59
N GLY A 92 14.76 4.94 7.27
CA GLY A 92 15.87 5.00 6.32
C GLY A 92 16.57 3.65 6.09
N CYS A 93 15.89 2.53 6.32
CA CYS A 93 16.51 1.20 6.23
C CYS A 93 16.19 0.49 4.91
N VAL A 94 14.90 0.38 4.58
CA VAL A 94 14.39 -0.52 3.53
C VAL A 94 13.75 0.30 2.41
N VAL A 95 14.01 -0.11 1.16
CA VAL A 95 13.45 0.49 -0.05
C VAL A 95 12.32 -0.40 -0.55
N PHE A 96 11.11 0.16 -0.59
CA PHE A 96 9.90 -0.51 -1.03
C PHE A 96 9.43 0.04 -2.37
N LYS A 97 8.92 -0.82 -3.24
CA LYS A 97 8.19 -0.45 -4.44
C LYS A 97 6.71 -0.75 -4.25
N LEU A 98 5.91 0.32 -4.18
CA LEU A 98 4.45 0.23 -4.24
C LEU A 98 4.03 0.12 -5.71
N THR A 99 3.15 -0.82 -6.01
CA THR A 99 2.47 -0.96 -7.32
C THR A 99 0.98 -1.15 -7.11
N ALA A 100 0.16 -0.38 -7.82
CA ALA A 100 -1.29 -0.54 -7.85
C ALA A 100 -1.72 -1.23 -9.15
N LYS A 101 -2.71 -2.10 -9.04
CA LYS A 101 -3.32 -2.80 -10.16
C LYS A 101 -4.82 -2.56 -10.15
N PRO A 102 -5.39 -1.92 -11.18
CA PRO A 102 -6.84 -1.79 -11.32
C PRO A 102 -7.49 -3.18 -11.42
N LEU A 103 -8.60 -3.36 -10.70
CA LEU A 103 -9.41 -4.59 -10.71
C LEU A 103 -10.68 -4.45 -11.56
N GLY A 104 -11.02 -3.22 -11.99
CA GLY A 104 -12.18 -2.95 -12.83
C GLY A 104 -13.51 -2.84 -12.07
N ASN A 105 -13.47 -2.86 -10.74
CA ASN A 105 -14.65 -2.67 -9.89
C ASN A 105 -15.07 -1.20 -9.82
N GLU A 106 -16.33 -0.97 -9.47
CA GLU A 106 -16.91 0.37 -9.35
C GLU A 106 -16.37 1.09 -8.12
N ASN A 107 -16.10 2.39 -8.26
CA ASN A 107 -15.54 3.18 -7.18
C ASN A 107 -16.51 3.37 -6.02
N PHE A 108 -16.02 3.22 -4.78
CA PHE A 108 -16.85 3.21 -3.58
C PHE A 108 -17.73 4.46 -3.45
N TYR A 109 -17.14 5.64 -3.67
CA TYR A 109 -17.86 6.91 -3.54
C TYR A 109 -18.67 7.25 -4.79
N LYS A 110 -18.19 6.92 -6.00
CA LYS A 110 -18.91 7.21 -7.25
C LYS A 110 -20.09 6.27 -7.49
N GLY A 111 -20.01 5.03 -7.02
CA GLY A 111 -21.10 4.05 -7.07
C GLY A 111 -22.14 4.23 -5.96
N ASN A 112 -21.99 5.26 -5.10
CA ASN A 112 -22.88 5.53 -3.97
C ASN A 112 -23.02 4.33 -3.01
N PHE A 113 -21.95 3.58 -2.78
CA PHE A 113 -21.93 2.46 -1.83
C PHE A 113 -21.93 2.94 -0.37
N TRP A 114 -21.65 4.22 -0.14
CA TRP A 114 -21.76 4.85 1.17
C TRP A 114 -23.19 5.29 1.47
N SER A 115 -23.81 4.67 2.47
CA SER A 115 -25.10 5.08 3.01
C SER A 115 -25.08 4.94 4.52
N TYR A 116 -25.49 5.98 5.23
CA TYR A 116 -25.79 5.86 6.66
C TYR A 116 -27.23 5.34 6.83
N PRO A 117 -27.47 4.45 7.79
CA PRO A 117 -28.82 3.97 8.10
C PRO A 117 -29.73 5.06 8.69
N ASP A 118 -29.14 6.15 9.17
CA ASP A 118 -29.80 7.33 9.71
C ASP A 118 -29.18 8.61 9.10
N GLU A 119 -29.96 9.68 8.97
CA GLU A 119 -29.55 10.97 8.38
C GLU A 119 -28.58 11.78 9.26
N THR A 120 -27.68 11.13 10.00
CA THR A 120 -26.63 11.81 10.76
C THR A 120 -25.48 12.17 9.82
N VAL A 121 -25.67 13.29 9.12
CA VAL A 121 -24.63 14.06 8.44
C VAL A 121 -23.88 14.93 9.44
#